data_AF-A0A0F9K0J6-F1
#
_entry.id   AF-A0A0F9K0J6-F1
#
_cell.length_a   1.000
_cell.length_b   1.000
_cell.length_c   1.000
_cell.angle_alpha   90.00
_cell.angle_beta   90.00
_cell.angle_gamma   90.00
#
_symmetry.space_group_name_H-M   'P 1'
#
loop_
_entity.id
_entity.type
_entity.pdbx_description
1 polymer ?
#
loop_
_entity_poly.entity_id
_entity_poly.type
_entity_poly.pdbx_seq_one_letter_code
_entity_poly.pdbx_strand_id
1 'polypeptide(L)'
;MTKVARRKKTAKKSRRKRTPAGSKKVMLTNENRIFLGEALIGRDSVDARRIMRQLKERISLSEAEMKAMGYQASKDGRLQIWAKPGRAKGFTFSAFELDAIVGGLKKMDQEKNIDDGHLVLWDEFIGKKGDTPE
;
A
#
# COMPACT_ATOMS: atom_id res chain seq x y z
N MET A 1 7.03 -35.84 -52.12
CA MET A 1 7.59 -35.99 -50.76
C MET A 1 7.77 -34.60 -50.15
N THR A 2 6.84 -34.15 -49.33
CA THR A 2 6.83 -32.76 -48.81
C THR A 2 7.16 -32.77 -47.32
N LYS A 3 8.36 -32.30 -46.96
CA LYS A 3 8.83 -32.21 -45.56
C LYS A 3 8.05 -31.12 -44.82
N VAL A 4 7.16 -31.52 -43.90
CA VAL A 4 6.46 -30.62 -42.99
C VAL A 4 7.42 -30.19 -41.87
N ALA A 5 7.90 -28.95 -41.93
CA ALA A 5 8.71 -28.35 -40.88
C ALA A 5 7.84 -28.06 -39.64
N ARG A 6 7.93 -28.91 -38.61
CA ARG A 6 7.32 -28.66 -37.28
C ARG A 6 8.01 -27.46 -36.62
N ARG A 7 7.39 -26.28 -36.68
CA ARG A 7 7.74 -25.13 -35.84
C ARG A 7 7.51 -25.49 -34.36
N LYS A 8 8.60 -25.70 -33.59
CA LYS A 8 8.56 -25.77 -32.12
C LYS A 8 8.13 -24.40 -31.59
N LYS A 9 6.91 -24.30 -31.07
CA LYS A 9 6.47 -23.16 -30.24
C LYS A 9 7.25 -23.21 -28.94
N THR A 10 8.25 -22.34 -28.79
CA THR A 10 8.91 -22.12 -27.50
C THR A 10 7.95 -21.36 -26.60
N ALA A 11 7.39 -22.05 -25.60
CA ALA A 11 6.62 -21.41 -24.56
C ALA A 11 7.52 -20.40 -23.83
N LYS A 12 7.23 -19.11 -24.00
CA LYS A 12 7.91 -18.02 -23.29
C LYS A 12 7.64 -18.23 -21.80
N LYS A 13 8.58 -18.86 -21.09
CA LYS A 13 8.49 -19.11 -19.64
C LYS A 13 8.17 -17.78 -18.96
N SER A 14 6.93 -17.66 -18.48
CA SER A 14 6.47 -16.54 -17.67
C SER A 14 7.38 -16.48 -16.44
N ARG A 15 8.31 -15.52 -16.44
CA ARG A 15 9.13 -15.19 -15.28
C ARG A 15 8.19 -14.51 -14.28
N ARG A 16 7.35 -15.28 -13.58
CA ARG A 16 6.67 -14.78 -12.37
C ARG A 16 7.79 -14.35 -11.43
N LYS A 17 8.00 -13.03 -11.28
CA LYS A 17 8.87 -12.48 -10.26
C LYS A 17 8.35 -13.05 -8.93
N ARG A 18 9.13 -13.94 -8.31
CA ARG A 18 8.80 -14.46 -6.98
C ARG A 18 8.65 -13.25 -6.06
N THR A 19 7.49 -13.11 -5.43
CA THR A 19 7.31 -12.18 -4.32
C THR A 19 8.35 -12.56 -3.24
N PRO A 20 9.15 -11.60 -2.72
CA PRO A 20 10.09 -11.87 -1.65
C PRO A 20 9.38 -12.53 -0.45
N ALA A 21 10.06 -13.45 0.24
CA ALA A 21 9.52 -14.06 1.45
C ALA A 21 9.13 -12.98 2.47
N GLY A 22 7.96 -13.11 3.09
CA GLY A 22 7.42 -12.12 4.02
C GLY A 22 6.83 -10.85 3.38
N SER A 23 6.66 -10.83 2.05
CA SER A 23 5.94 -9.73 1.38
C SER A 23 4.43 -9.98 1.29
N LYS A 24 3.62 -8.95 1.57
CA LYS A 24 2.16 -8.99 1.46
C LYS A 24 1.72 -8.05 0.34
N LYS A 25 0.89 -8.55 -0.57
CA LYS A 25 0.23 -7.72 -1.58
C LYS A 25 -1.09 -7.23 -1.01
N VAL A 26 -1.30 -5.92 -1.04
CA VAL A 26 -2.47 -5.24 -0.48
C VAL A 26 -3.07 -4.33 -1.55
N MET A 27 -4.39 -4.29 -1.64
CA MET A 27 -5.12 -3.39 -2.54
C MET A 27 -5.50 -2.14 -1.76
N LEU A 28 -4.89 -1.01 -2.10
CA LEU A 28 -5.18 0.26 -1.42
C LEU A 28 -5.93 1.19 -2.35
N THR A 29 -7.06 1.71 -1.89
CA THR A 29 -7.70 2.89 -2.48
C THR A 29 -6.80 4.11 -2.27
N ASN A 30 -7.09 5.19 -2.98
CA ASN A 30 -6.34 6.42 -2.77
C ASN A 30 -6.56 7.02 -1.38
N GLU A 31 -7.74 6.86 -0.79
CA GLU A 31 -8.03 7.23 0.59
C GLU A 31 -7.15 6.44 1.56
N ASN A 32 -7.12 5.11 1.41
CA ASN A 32 -6.26 4.24 2.22
C ASN A 32 -4.78 4.63 2.11
N ARG A 33 -4.33 5.12 0.94
CA ARG A 33 -2.95 5.60 0.74
C ARG A 33 -2.65 6.89 1.49
N ILE A 34 -3.64 7.78 1.63
CA ILE A 34 -3.50 9.03 2.40
C ILE A 34 -3.38 8.69 3.89
N PHE A 35 -4.32 7.93 4.44
CA PHE A 35 -4.29 7.46 5.83
C PHE A 35 -3.04 6.63 6.14
N LEU A 36 -2.58 5.82 5.18
CA LEU A 36 -1.33 5.08 5.34
C LEU A 36 -0.13 6.03 5.44
N GLY A 37 -0.15 7.16 4.72
CA GLY A 37 0.88 8.19 4.83
C GLY A 37 0.97 8.84 6.22
N GLU A 38 -0.17 8.99 6.89
CA GLU A 38 -0.30 9.50 8.26
C GLU A 38 0.23 8.48 9.29
N ALA A 39 -0.14 7.20 9.11
CA ALA A 39 0.32 6.10 9.97
C ALA A 39 1.82 5.80 9.89
N LEU A 40 2.51 6.24 8.84
CA LEU A 40 3.96 6.05 8.71
C LEU A 40 4.72 7.08 9.56
N ILE A 41 4.85 6.78 10.85
CA ILE A 41 5.63 7.53 11.83
C ILE A 41 7.13 7.36 11.55
N GLY A 42 7.91 8.43 11.72
CA GLY A 42 9.36 8.38 11.57
C GLY A 42 9.99 7.44 12.61
N ARG A 43 10.76 6.45 12.15
CA ARG A 43 11.67 5.66 13.02
C ARG A 43 12.99 6.40 13.20
N ASP A 44 13.67 6.19 14.33
CA ASP A 44 14.87 6.93 14.69
C ASP A 44 16.09 6.62 13.79
N SER A 45 16.15 5.39 13.27
CA SER A 45 17.22 4.95 12.35
C SER A 45 17.19 5.71 11.01
N VAL A 46 18.37 6.11 10.53
CA VAL A 46 18.55 6.79 9.24
C VAL A 46 18.10 5.91 8.07
N ASP A 47 18.43 4.61 8.12
CA ASP A 47 18.01 3.65 7.09
C ASP A 47 16.50 3.44 7.11
N ALA A 48 15.90 3.38 8.30
CA ALA A 48 14.46 3.29 8.45
C ALA A 48 13.77 4.55 7.89
N ARG A 49 14.29 5.75 8.15
CA ARG A 49 13.79 7.00 7.54
C ARG A 49 13.85 6.97 6.02
N ARG A 50 14.94 6.46 5.44
CA ARG A 50 15.09 6.34 3.99
C ARG A 50 14.05 5.38 3.40
N ILE A 51 13.87 4.20 4.00
CA ILE A 51 12.87 3.22 3.57
C ILE A 51 11.46 3.79 3.70
N MET A 52 11.15 4.46 4.81
CA MET A 52 9.84 5.09 5.03
C MET A 52 9.59 6.24 4.05
N ARG A 53 10.62 7.02 3.69
CA ARG A 53 10.51 8.04 2.65
C ARG A 53 10.20 7.43 1.29
N GLN A 54 10.93 6.39 0.90
CA GLN A 54 10.67 5.67 -0.36
C GLN A 54 9.28 5.03 -0.37
N LEU A 55 8.82 4.53 0.78
CA LEU A 55 7.48 3.99 0.94
C LEU A 55 6.43 5.09 0.75
N LYS A 56 6.60 6.24 1.41
CA LYS A 56 5.73 7.42 1.24
C LYS A 56 5.68 7.85 -0.21
N GLU A 57 6.82 8.04 -0.87
CA GLU A 57 6.89 8.39 -2.30
C GLU A 57 6.18 7.36 -3.19
N ARG A 58 6.27 6.05 -2.86
CA ARG A 58 5.60 4.98 -3.62
C ARG A 58 4.08 5.00 -3.46
N ILE A 59 3.58 5.31 -2.26
CA ILE A 59 2.15 5.38 -1.98
C ILE A 59 1.55 6.76 -2.24
N SER A 60 2.37 7.80 -2.40
CA SER A 60 1.92 9.16 -2.72
C SER A 60 1.04 9.18 -3.97
N LEU A 61 0.02 10.03 -3.93
CA LEU A 61 -0.88 10.24 -5.05
C LEU A 61 -0.22 11.09 -6.12
N SER A 62 -0.33 10.66 -7.36
CA SER A 62 0.03 11.49 -8.52
C SER A 62 -0.96 12.66 -8.69
N GLU A 63 -0.53 13.73 -9.36
CA GLU A 63 -1.41 14.86 -9.69
C GLU A 63 -2.66 14.44 -10.47
N ALA A 64 -2.52 13.45 -11.37
CA ALA A 64 -3.65 12.89 -12.11
C ALA A 64 -4.64 12.16 -11.20
N GLU A 65 -4.16 11.38 -10.22
CA GLU A 65 -5.01 10.71 -9.23
C GLU A 65 -5.70 11.72 -8.31
N MET A 66 -4.98 12.76 -7.87
CA MET A 66 -5.54 13.84 -7.06
C MET A 66 -6.66 14.58 -7.82
N LYS A 67 -6.41 14.96 -9.08
CA LYS A 67 -7.41 15.63 -9.93
C LYS A 67 -8.62 14.73 -10.19
N ALA A 68 -8.43 13.43 -10.41
CA ALA A 68 -9.51 12.48 -10.67
C ALA A 68 -10.45 12.30 -9.47
N MET A 69 -9.94 12.45 -8.25
CA MET A 69 -10.73 12.39 -7.01
C MET A 69 -11.36 13.74 -6.62
N GLY A 70 -11.06 14.80 -7.37
CA GLY A 70 -11.45 16.15 -6.97
C GLY A 70 -10.75 16.60 -5.68
N TYR A 71 -9.51 16.14 -5.46
CA TYR A 71 -8.72 16.52 -4.29
C TYR A 71 -8.50 18.04 -4.27
N GLN A 72 -9.00 18.69 -3.22
CA GLN A 72 -8.70 20.09 -2.92
C GLN A 72 -7.98 20.16 -1.57
N ALA A 73 -6.73 20.63 -1.61
CA ALA A 73 -6.04 21.05 -0.39
C ALA A 73 -6.71 22.33 0.12
N SER A 74 -7.13 22.35 1.38
CA SER A 74 -7.61 23.58 1.99
C SER A 74 -6.47 24.60 2.09
N LYS A 75 -6.80 25.89 2.08
CA LYS A 75 -5.82 27.00 2.20
C LYS A 75 -4.99 26.92 3.48
N ASP A 76 -5.48 26.23 4.51
CA ASP A 76 -4.80 26.02 5.79
C ASP A 76 -3.91 24.76 5.82
N GLY A 77 -3.68 24.12 4.66
CA GLY A 77 -2.91 22.88 4.56
C GLY A 77 -3.63 21.63 5.09
N ARG A 78 -4.88 21.79 5.55
CA ARG A 78 -5.72 20.68 6.01
C ARG A 78 -6.44 20.01 4.83
N LEU A 79 -6.51 18.68 4.87
CA LEU A 79 -7.28 17.86 3.93
C LEU A 79 -8.77 18.14 4.16
N GLN A 80 -9.51 18.59 3.14
CA GLN A 80 -10.93 18.92 3.36
C GLN A 80 -11.92 18.09 2.54
N ILE A 81 -11.70 17.77 1.26
CA ILE A 81 -12.76 17.10 0.49
C ILE A 81 -12.18 16.22 -0.64
N TRP A 82 -12.63 14.97 -0.72
CA TRP A 82 -12.56 14.13 -1.92
C TRP A 82 -13.98 13.84 -2.42
N ALA A 83 -14.23 14.10 -3.71
CA ALA A 83 -15.57 14.03 -4.29
C ALA A 83 -15.93 12.63 -4.83
N LYS A 84 -14.93 11.76 -5.02
CA LYS A 84 -15.11 10.41 -5.58
C LYS A 84 -14.18 9.40 -4.90
N PRO A 85 -14.68 8.18 -4.64
CA PRO A 85 -13.83 7.11 -4.11
C PRO A 85 -12.70 6.81 -5.08
N GLY A 86 -11.48 6.82 -4.57
CA GLY A 86 -10.28 6.59 -5.36
C GLY A 86 -10.16 5.16 -5.89
N ARG A 87 -9.51 4.99 -7.05
CA ARG A 87 -9.27 3.66 -7.62
C ARG A 87 -8.32 2.85 -6.72
N ALA A 88 -8.65 1.59 -6.50
CA ALA A 88 -7.78 0.66 -5.79
C ALA A 88 -6.55 0.28 -6.66
N LYS A 89 -5.37 0.31 -6.05
CA LYS A 89 -4.10 -0.07 -6.67
C LYS A 89 -3.38 -1.08 -5.80
N GLY A 90 -2.80 -2.09 -6.44
CA GLY A 90 -2.06 -3.15 -5.74
C GLY A 90 -0.65 -2.72 -5.39
N PHE A 91 -0.30 -2.80 -4.11
CA PHE A 91 1.04 -2.55 -3.59
C PHE A 91 1.60 -3.83 -2.99
N THR A 92 2.91 -4.02 -3.10
CA THR A 92 3.61 -5.12 -2.45
C THR A 92 4.48 -4.54 -1.36
N PHE A 93 4.19 -4.92 -0.11
CA PHE A 93 4.92 -4.45 1.05
C PHE A 93 5.90 -5.52 1.51
N SER A 94 7.14 -5.13 1.84
CA SER A 94 8.12 -6.02 2.47
C SER A 94 7.80 -6.24 3.95
N ALA A 95 8.39 -7.27 4.57
CA ALA A 95 8.21 -7.54 6.00
C ALA A 95 8.54 -6.33 6.89
N PHE A 96 9.61 -5.59 6.56
CA PHE A 96 9.98 -4.36 7.27
C PHE A 96 8.93 -3.26 7.11
N GLU A 97 8.42 -3.06 5.88
CA GLU A 97 7.38 -2.07 5.61
C GLU A 97 6.08 -2.43 6.35
N LEU A 98 5.71 -3.70 6.40
CA LEU A 98 4.54 -4.19 7.14
C LEU A 98 4.68 -3.93 8.65
N ASP A 99 5.82 -4.27 9.24
CA ASP A 99 6.09 -4.02 10.66
C ASP A 99 6.04 -2.51 10.99
N ALA A 100 6.57 -1.67 10.09
CA ALA A 100 6.52 -0.23 10.25
C ALA A 100 5.08 0.32 10.19
N ILE A 101 4.26 -0.17 9.26
CA ILE A 101 2.84 0.21 9.14
C ILE A 101 2.06 -0.22 10.38
N VAL A 102 2.21 -1.48 10.79
CA VAL A 102 1.53 -2.04 11.98
C VAL A 102 1.96 -1.31 13.25
N GLY A 103 3.25 -1.03 13.42
CA GLY A 103 3.76 -0.26 14.55
C GLY A 103 3.23 1.17 14.59
N GLY A 104 3.12 1.81 13.42
CA GLY A 104 2.55 3.14 13.27
C GLY A 104 1.07 3.19 13.66
N LEU A 105 0.26 2.27 13.12
CA LEU A 105 -1.16 2.14 13.46
C LEU A 105 -1.36 1.88 14.96
N LYS A 106 -0.60 0.96 15.56
CA LYS A 106 -0.66 0.70 17.02
C LYS A 106 -0.31 1.92 17.87
N LYS A 107 0.64 2.73 17.42
CA LYS A 107 1.02 3.96 18.13
C LYS A 107 -0.09 5.02 18.03
N MET A 108 -0.73 5.16 16.87
CA MET A 108 -1.90 6.03 16.73
C MET A 108 -3.08 5.58 17.59
N ASP A 109 -3.29 4.27 17.75
CA ASP A 109 -4.29 3.69 18.67
C ASP A 109 -4.01 4.08 20.12
N GLN A 110 -2.76 3.95 20.56
CA GLN A 110 -2.31 4.36 21.89
C GLN A 110 -2.48 5.87 22.13
N GLU A 111 -2.23 6.69 21.10
CA GLU A 111 -2.39 8.14 21.13
C GLU A 111 -3.86 8.59 20.93
N LYS A 112 -4.79 7.65 20.75
CA LYS A 112 -6.22 7.89 20.46
C LYS A 112 -6.46 8.79 19.24
N ASN A 113 -5.58 8.72 18.26
CA ASN A 113 -5.61 9.50 17.03
C ASN A 113 -5.95 8.61 15.82
N ILE A 114 -6.95 7.72 15.99
CA ILE A 114 -7.43 6.80 14.95
C ILE A 114 -8.77 7.30 14.43
N ASP A 115 -8.82 7.52 13.12
CA ASP A 115 -10.05 7.77 12.37
C ASP A 115 -10.56 6.49 11.68
N ASP A 116 -11.81 6.51 11.18
CA ASP A 116 -12.42 5.38 10.48
C ASP A 116 -11.56 4.83 9.33
N GLY A 117 -10.85 5.70 8.60
CA GLY A 117 -9.92 5.29 7.55
C GLY A 117 -8.71 4.49 8.05
N HIS A 118 -8.28 4.74 9.28
CA HIS A 118 -7.20 3.99 9.93
C HIS A 118 -7.67 2.60 10.40
N LEU A 119 -8.95 2.45 10.77
CA LEU A 119 -9.54 1.15 11.12
C LEU A 119 -9.63 0.22 9.89
N VAL A 120 -9.95 0.77 8.72
CA VAL A 120 -9.92 0.00 7.46
C VAL A 120 -8.50 -0.50 7.15
N LEU A 121 -7.48 0.33 7.38
CA LEU A 121 -6.08 -0.10 7.26
C LEU A 121 -5.71 -1.16 8.30
N TRP A 122 -6.23 -1.05 9.51
CA TRP A 122 -6.00 -2.03 10.57
C TRP A 122 -6.48 -3.42 10.13
N ASP A 123 -7.71 -3.52 9.64
CA ASP A 123 -8.27 -4.77 9.13
C ASP A 123 -7.46 -5.32 7.94
N GLU A 124 -7.03 -4.46 7.03
CA GLU A 124 -6.29 -4.87 5.83
C GLU A 124 -4.86 -5.35 6.16
N PHE A 125 -4.18 -4.72 7.13
CA PHE A 125 -2.77 -5.00 7.45
C PHE A 125 -2.60 -6.00 8.59
N ILE A 126 -3.35 -5.85 9.68
CA ILE A 126 -3.26 -6.67 10.89
C ILE A 126 -4.21 -7.88 10.80
N GLY A 127 -5.31 -7.76 10.05
CA GLY A 127 -6.35 -8.77 9.99
C GLY A 127 -7.20 -8.75 11.28
N LYS A 128 -8.48 -9.10 11.15
CA LYS A 128 -9.27 -9.47 12.33
C LYS A 128 -8.53 -10.59 13.06
N LYS A 129 -8.12 -10.38 14.31
CA LYS A 129 -7.85 -11.48 15.24
C LYS A 129 -9.12 -12.34 15.26
N GLY A 130 -9.17 -13.42 14.50
CA GLY A 130 -10.40 -14.20 14.37
C GLY A 130 -10.35 -15.44 13.49
N ASP A 131 -9.24 -15.76 12.82
CA ASP A 131 -9.07 -17.04 12.12
C ASP A 131 -7.84 -17.78 12.66
N THR A 132 -7.92 -18.18 13.93
CA THR A 132 -7.26 -19.39 14.41
C THR A 132 -8.35 -20.45 14.53
N PRO A 133 -8.42 -21.45 13.62
CA PRO A 133 -9.18 -22.65 13.93
C PRO A 133 -8.40 -23.39 15.03
N GLU A 134 -8.99 -23.44 16.23
CA GLU A 134 -8.63 -24.44 17.25
C GLU A 134 -8.95 -25.85 16.75
#